data_AF-A0AAP1HA86-F1
#
_entry.id   AF-A0AAP1HA86-F1
#
_cell.length_a   1.000
_cell.length_b   1.000
_cell.length_c   1.000
_cell.angle_alpha   90.00
_cell.angle_beta   90.00
_cell.angle_gamma   90.00
#
_symmetry.space_group_name_H-M   'P 1'
#
loop_
_entity.id
_entity.type
_entity.pdbx_description
1 polymer ?
#
loop_
_entity_poly.entity_id
_entity_poly.type
_entity_poly.pdbx_seq_one_letter_code
_entity_poly.pdbx_strand_id
1 'polypeptide(L)' 'MKILNFKFDNSFFELHAAFTTNLDLQTDYDIQMDMLKMSKAILKTAGFTNFLIQDTYFIVEDNNSVYCSYYFQ' A
#
# COMPACT_ATOMS: atom_id res chain seq x y z
N MET A 1 4.02 10.24 -3.17
CA MET A 1 3.55 8.91 -3.64
C MET A 1 2.55 9.10 -4.78
N LYS A 2 2.62 8.26 -5.80
CA LYS A 2 1.66 8.18 -6.91
C LYS A 2 1.14 6.74 -6.99
N ILE A 3 -0.18 6.57 -6.95
CA ILE A 3 -0.81 5.25 -7.15
C ILE A 3 -0.61 4.83 -8.60
N LEU A 4 -0.03 3.64 -8.81
CA LEU A 4 0.14 3.03 -10.13
C LEU A 4 -1.04 2.12 -10.44
N ASN A 5 -1.42 1.28 -9.48
CA ASN A 5 -2.56 0.38 -9.57
C ASN A 5 -3.05 0.02 -8.16
N PHE A 6 -4.31 -0.39 -8.05
CA PHE A 6 -4.81 -1.06 -6.86
C PHE A 6 -5.86 -2.11 -7.25
N LYS A 7 -6.00 -3.14 -6.44
CA LYS A 7 -7.10 -4.11 -6.57
C LYS A 7 -7.86 -4.19 -5.26
N PHE A 8 -9.16 -4.38 -5.38
CA PHE A 8 -10.06 -4.50 -4.26
C PHE A 8 -11.05 -5.64 -4.54
N ASP A 9 -11.16 -6.55 -3.59
CA ASP A 9 -12.15 -7.63 -3.54
C ASP A 9 -12.69 -7.72 -2.09
N ASN A 10 -13.73 -8.50 -1.86
CA ASN A 10 -14.39 -8.63 -0.56
C ASN A 10 -13.50 -9.17 0.56
N SER A 11 -12.34 -9.77 0.25
CA SER A 11 -11.43 -10.38 1.23
C SER A 11 -10.03 -9.76 1.27
N PHE A 12 -9.66 -8.94 0.29
CA PHE A 12 -8.30 -8.41 0.20
C PHE A 12 -8.22 -7.06 -0.51
N PHE A 13 -7.12 -6.36 -0.24
CA PHE A 13 -6.76 -5.12 -0.91
C PHE A 13 -5.28 -5.14 -1.31
N GLU A 14 -4.99 -4.75 -2.55
CA GLU A 14 -3.64 -4.63 -3.08
C GLU A 14 -3.38 -3.18 -3.51
N LEU A 15 -2.20 -2.66 -3.20
CA LEU A 15 -1.76 -1.34 -3.62
C LEU A 15 -0.36 -1.41 -4.23
N HIS A 16 -0.23 -0.89 -5.45
CA HIS A 16 1.06 -0.64 -6.09
C HIS A 16 1.24 0.86 -6.29
N ALA A 17 2.27 1.44 -5.68
CA ALA A 17 2.51 2.87 -5.72
C ALA A 17 3.99 3.22 -5.94
N ALA A 18 4.24 4.25 -6.75
CA ALA A 18 5.56 4.85 -6.91
C ALA A 18 5.81 5.93 -5.85
N PHE A 19 7.01 5.95 -5.30
CA PHE A 19 7.43 7.00 -4.37
C PHE A 19 8.13 8.13 -5.13
N THR A 20 7.90 9.35 -4.67
CA THR A 20 8.53 10.56 -5.25
C THR A 20 9.89 10.84 -4.61
N THR A 21 10.07 10.39 -3.37
CA THR A 21 11.34 10.34 -2.64
C THR A 21 12.06 9.04 -2.96
N ASN A 22 13.40 9.05 -2.94
CA ASN A 22 14.17 7.80 -3.03
C ASN A 22 13.81 6.90 -1.84
N LEU A 23 13.43 5.65 -2.12
CA LEU A 23 13.11 4.65 -1.10
C LEU A 23 14.31 4.30 -0.22
N ASP A 24 15.55 4.39 -0.73
CA ASP A 24 16.78 4.13 0.04
C ASP A 24 16.97 5.08 1.24
N LEU A 25 16.26 6.22 1.24
CA LEU A 25 16.30 7.21 2.31
C LEU A 25 15.25 6.96 3.40
N GLN A 26 14.43 5.92 3.25
CA GLN A 26 13.33 5.59 4.16
C GLN A 26 13.52 4.20 4.76
N THR A 27 13.00 4.00 5.96
CA THR A 27 12.94 2.66 6.53
C THR A 27 11.78 1.88 5.92
N ASP A 28 11.89 0.56 5.87
CA ASP A 28 10.78 -0.31 5.47
C ASP A 28 9.50 -0.04 6.30
N TYR A 29 9.68 0.29 7.58
CA TYR A 29 8.56 0.64 8.45
C TYR A 29 7.84 1.92 7.99
N ASP A 30 8.59 2.97 7.65
CA ASP A 30 8.01 4.23 7.16
C ASP A 30 7.25 4.02 5.84
N ILE A 31 7.84 3.24 4.93
CA ILE A 31 7.24 2.88 3.63
C ILE A 31 5.92 2.12 3.85
N GLN A 32 5.95 1.05 4.65
CA GLN A 32 4.77 0.24 4.94
C GLN A 32 3.66 1.06 5.64
N MET A 33 4.04 1.97 6.54
CA MET A 33 3.08 2.87 7.21
C MET A 33 2.42 3.84 6.23
N ASP A 34 3.15 4.37 5.25
CA ASP A 34 2.58 5.24 4.23
C ASP A 34 1.69 4.48 3.25
N MET A 35 2.08 3.27 2.86
CA MET A 35 1.23 2.35 2.07
C MET A 35 -0.06 2.01 2.82
N LEU A 36 0.01 1.72 4.12
CA LEU A 36 -1.14 1.42 4.96
C LEU A 36 -2.09 2.61 5.09
N LYS A 37 -1.56 3.82 5.30
CA LYS A 37 -2.38 5.06 5.36
C LYS A 37 -3.11 5.30 4.05
N MET A 38 -2.42 5.16 2.91
CA MET A 38 -3.02 5.33 1.59
C MET A 38 -4.11 4.28 1.33
N SER A 39 -3.83 3.02 1.67
CA SER A 39 -4.79 1.92 1.55
C SER A 39 -6.07 2.17 2.34
N LYS A 40 -5.94 2.60 3.61
CA LYS A 40 -7.08 2.98 4.45
C LYS A 40 -7.86 4.16 3.88
N ALA A 41 -7.18 5.15 3.29
CA ALA A 41 -7.84 6.30 2.68
C ALA A 41 -8.69 5.89 1.47
N ILE A 42 -8.14 5.05 0.58
CA ILE A 42 -8.86 4.53 -0.60
C ILE A 42 -10.09 3.74 -0.18
N LEU A 43 -9.91 2.78 0.75
CA LEU A 43 -11.00 1.94 1.25
C LEU A 43 -12.09 2.76 1.94
N LYS A 44 -11.70 3.77 2.73
CA LYS A 44 -12.66 4.68 3.38
C LYS A 44 -13.52 5.42 2.36
N THR A 45 -12.93 5.87 1.24
CA THR A 45 -13.69 6.49 0.14
C THR A 45 -14.67 5.52 -0.51
N ALA A 46 -14.34 4.23 -0.54
CA ALA A 46 -15.23 3.16 -1.01
C ALA A 46 -16.25 2.69 0.04
N GLY A 47 -16.27 3.26 1.24
CA GLY A 47 -17.19 2.89 2.32
C GLY A 47 -16.72 1.73 3.20
N PHE A 48 -15.48 1.26 3.04
CA PHE A 48 -14.90 0.18 3.84
C PHE A 48 -14.11 0.75 5.01
N THR A 49 -14.41 0.27 6.22
CA THR A 49 -13.75 0.69 7.47
C THR A 49 -13.09 -0.46 8.21
N ASN A 50 -12.82 -1.56 7.53
CA ASN A 50 -12.20 -2.76 8.10
C ASN A 50 -10.75 -2.49 8.53
N PHE A 51 -10.28 -3.32 9.46
CA PHE A 51 -8.88 -3.34 9.82
C PHE A 51 -8.10 -4.09 8.72
N LEU A 52 -6.91 -3.58 8.38
CA LEU A 52 -6.03 -4.15 7.37
C LEU A 52 -4.89 -4.90 8.04
N ILE A 53 -4.76 -6.19 7.75
CA ILE A 53 -3.63 -7.01 8.16
C ILE A 53 -2.72 -7.17 6.95
N GLN A 54 -1.47 -6.73 7.07
CA GLN A 54 -0.50 -6.84 5.99
C GLN A 54 -0.18 -8.31 5.72
N ASP A 55 -0.19 -8.67 4.44
CA ASP A 55 0.13 -10.00 3.94
C ASP A 55 1.48 -9.98 3.22
N THR A 56 1.56 -9.23 2.12
CA THR A 56 2.77 -9.11 1.31
C THR A 56 3.27 -7.67 1.27
N TYR A 57 4.59 -7.50 1.33
CA TYR A 57 5.30 -6.25 1.09
C TYR A 57 6.57 -6.54 0.29
N PHE A 58 6.79 -5.81 -0.81
CA PHE A 58 8.08 -5.78 -1.48
C PHE A 58 8.30 -4.47 -2.23
N ILE A 59 9.58 -4.08 -2.30
CA ILE A 59 10.05 -2.97 -3.10
C ILE A 59 10.38 -3.46 -4.51
N VAL A 60 10.00 -2.67 -5.52
CA VAL A 60 10.39 -2.84 -6.92
C VAL A 60 11.39 -1.73 -7.24
N GLU A 61 12.67 -2.05 -7.07
CA GLU A 61 13.80 -1.11 -7.15
C GLU A 61 13.85 -0.40 -8.51
N ASP A 62 13.64 -1.14 -9.61
CA ASP A 62 13.68 -0.64 -10.99
C ASP A 62 12.83 0.62 -11.21
N ASN A 63 11.74 0.78 -10.46
CA ASN A 63 10.74 1.83 -10.65
C ASN A 63 10.50 2.69 -9.40
N ASN A 64 11.35 2.58 -8.37
CA ASN A 64 11.16 3.25 -7.07
C ASN A 64 9.71 3.11 -6.55
N SER A 65 9.18 1.88 -6.64
CA SER A 65 7.77 1.59 -6.37
C SER A 65 7.63 0.44 -5.40
N VAL A 66 6.48 0.35 -4.74
CA VAL A 66 6.22 -0.58 -3.65
C VAL A 66 4.89 -1.25 -3.89
N TYR A 67 4.88 -2.56 -3.66
CA TYR A 67 3.67 -3.36 -3.64
C TYR A 67 3.35 -3.78 -2.21
N CYS A 68 2.08 -3.60 -1.81
CA CYS A 68 1.53 -4.13 -0.57
C CYS A 68 0.21 -4.85 -0.83
N SER A 69 0.01 -5.99 -0.15
CA SER A 69 -1.30 -6.64 -0.03
C SER A 69 -1.74 -6.71 1.43
N TYR A 70 -3.06 -6.68 1.63
CA TYR A 70 -3.71 -6.76 2.93
C TYR A 70 -4.93 -7.66 2.87
N TYR A 71 -5.20 -8.39 3.95
CA TYR A 71 -6.50 -9.02 4.19
C TYR A 71 -7.33 -8.18 5.15
N PHE A 72 -8.66 -8.33 5.06
CA PHE A 72 -9.58 -7.66 5.97
C PHE A 72 -9.82 -8.50 7.22
N GLN A 73 -9.79 -7.84 8.38
CA GLN A 73 -10.30 -8.38 9.64
C GLN A 73 -11.74 -7.93 9.87
#